data_AF-A0A822FFK4-F1
#
_entry.id   AF-A0A822FFK4-F1
#
_cell.length_a   1.000
_cell.length_b   1.000
_cell.length_c   1.000
_cell.angle_alpha   90.00
_cell.angle_beta   90.00
_cell.angle_gamma   90.00
#
_symmetry.space_group_name_H-M   'P 1'
#
loop_
_entity.id
_entity.type
_entity.pdbx_description
1 polymer ?
#
loop_
_entity_poly.entity_id
_entity_poly.type
_entity_poly.pdbx_seq_one_letter_code
_entity_poly.pdbx_strand_id
1 'polypeptide(L)' 'TVSAAPNLSASHLIHVHSPSWNAATQDACIGELDQAILNILNLADQQGFTSIALPSISSG' A
#
# COMPACT_ATOMS: atom_id res chain seq x y z
N THR A 1 4.39 0.36 7.34
CA THR A 1 4.41 -0.22 8.70
C THR A 1 3.02 -0.75 9.05
N VAL A 2 2.87 -1.55 10.10
CA VAL A 2 1.56 -2.10 10.50
C VAL A 2 1.15 -1.58 11.87
N SER A 3 -0.12 -1.25 12.07
CA SER A 3 -0.68 -0.92 13.38
C SER A 3 -2.05 -1.55 13.59
N ALA A 4 -2.47 -1.70 14.84
CA ALA A 4 -3.86 -2.02 15.17
C ALA A 4 -4.82 -0.94 14.63
N ALA A 5 -6.06 -1.34 14.39
CA ALA A 5 -7.10 -0.50 13.79
C ALA A 5 -8.33 -0.38 14.71
N PRO A 6 -8.22 0.24 15.90
CA PRO A 6 -9.34 0.34 16.83
C PRO A 6 -10.50 1.10 16.17
N ASN A 7 -11.73 0.63 16.41
CA ASN A 7 -12.97 1.18 15.84
C ASN A 7 -13.16 0.99 14.32
N LEU A 8 -12.35 0.15 13.67
CA LEU A 8 -12.57 -0.30 12.30
C LEU A 8 -12.93 -1.79 12.28
N SER A 9 -13.67 -2.22 11.26
CA SER A 9 -13.94 -3.65 11.03
C SER A 9 -12.71 -4.41 10.54
N ALA A 10 -11.72 -3.69 9.98
CA ALA A 10 -10.41 -4.25 9.68
C ALA A 10 -9.62 -4.47 10.97
N SER A 11 -8.83 -5.54 11.04
CA SER A 11 -8.01 -5.84 12.23
C SER A 11 -6.79 -4.92 12.35
N HIS A 12 -6.17 -4.56 11.22
CA HIS A 12 -4.95 -3.79 11.14
C HIS A 12 -4.97 -2.78 9.98
N LEU A 13 -4.12 -1.77 10.11
CA LEU A 13 -3.78 -0.82 9.05
C LEU A 13 -2.35 -1.07 8.58
N ILE A 14 -2.17 -1.13 7.26
CA ILE A 14 -0.86 -1.07 6.63
C ILE A 14 -0.65 0.38 6.17
N HIS A 15 0.32 1.06 6.75
CA HIS A 15 0.73 2.41 6.40
C HIS A 15 1.72 2.36 5.25
N VAL A 16 1.39 3.06 4.16
CA VAL A 16 2.16 3.07 2.91
C VAL A 16 2.47 4.51 2.55
N HIS A 17 3.71 4.76 2.13
CA HIS A 17 4.04 6.01 1.48
C HIS A 17 3.63 5.93 0.01
N SER A 18 2.64 6.73 -0.38
CA SER A 18 2.19 6.78 -1.76
C SER A 18 3.26 7.44 -2.64
N PRO A 19 3.59 6.89 -3.82
CA PRO A 19 4.42 7.60 -4.78
C PRO A 19 3.70 8.86 -5.28
N SER A 20 4.48 9.84 -5.71
CA SER A 20 3.98 11.10 -6.28
C SER A 20 4.06 11.05 -7.81
N TRP A 21 3.01 11.53 -8.48
CA TRP A 21 3.02 11.60 -9.94
C TRP A 21 3.93 12.71 -10.47
N ASN A 22 4.74 12.37 -11.47
CA ASN A 22 5.49 13.34 -12.26
C ASN A 22 5.49 12.90 -13.73
N ALA A 23 4.87 13.71 -14.60
CA ALA A 23 4.76 13.42 -16.03
C ALA A 23 6.12 13.28 -16.73
N ALA A 24 7.17 13.96 -16.25
CA ALA A 24 8.52 13.85 -16.81
C ALA A 24 9.19 12.50 -16.51
N THR A 25 8.70 11.77 -15.51
CA THR A 25 9.27 10.51 -15.03
C THR A 25 8.18 9.43 -14.88
N GLN A 26 7.18 9.43 -15.77
CA GLN A 26 5.99 8.57 -15.66
C GLN A 26 6.31 7.08 -15.47
N ASP A 27 7.30 6.54 -16.19
CA ASP A 27 7.65 5.11 -16.10
C ASP A 27 8.24 4.77 -14.73
N ALA A 28 9.01 5.70 -14.14
CA ALA A 28 9.53 5.56 -12.79
C ALA A 28 8.39 5.63 -11.76
N CYS A 29 7.44 6.55 -11.92
CA CYS A 29 6.27 6.64 -11.04
C CYS A 29 5.42 5.34 -11.07
N ILE A 30 5.27 4.73 -12.25
CA ILE A 30 4.59 3.43 -12.38
C ILE A 30 5.38 2.35 -11.63
N GLY A 31 6.69 2.27 -11.83
CA GLY A 31 7.54 1.30 -11.11
C GLY A 31 7.54 1.50 -9.59
N GLU A 32 7.49 2.74 -9.10
CA GLU A 32 7.36 3.04 -7.68
C GLU A 32 6.00 2.59 -7.12
N LEU A 33 4.92 2.77 -7.88
CA LEU A 33 3.60 2.26 -7.51
C LEU A 33 3.57 0.74 -7.45
N ASP A 34 4.12 0.06 -8.46
CA ASP A 34 4.24 -1.40 -8.48
C ASP A 34 5.01 -1.91 -7.25
N GLN A 35 6.15 -1.28 -6.94
CA GLN A 35 6.94 -1.65 -5.78
C GLN A 35 6.20 -1.39 -4.46
N ALA A 36 5.42 -0.30 -4.37
CA ALA A 36 4.58 -0.03 -3.20
C ALA A 36 3.53 -1.14 -3.00
N ILE A 37 2.85 -1.57 -4.07
CA ILE A 37 1.88 -2.69 -4.01
C ILE A 37 2.57 -3.99 -3.57
N LEU A 38 3.71 -4.34 -4.15
CA LEU A 38 4.45 -5.54 -3.76
C LEU A 38 4.87 -5.52 -2.29
N ASN A 39 5.33 -4.36 -1.80
CA ASN A 39 5.70 -4.20 -0.39
C ASN A 39 4.50 -4.39 0.55
N ILE A 40 3.31 -3.91 0.15
CA ILE A 40 2.07 -4.12 0.93
C ILE A 40 1.75 -5.61 1.01
N LEU A 41 1.74 -6.31 -0.12
CA LEU A 41 1.39 -7.72 -0.18
C LEU A 41 2.38 -8.59 0.61
N ASN A 42 3.68 -8.34 0.44
CA ASN A 42 4.72 -9.04 1.20
C ASN A 42 4.57 -8.82 2.71
N LEU A 43 4.26 -7.59 3.13
CA LEU A 43 4.05 -7.28 4.54
C LEU A 43 2.79 -7.96 5.08
N ALA A 44 1.70 -8.00 4.31
CA ALA A 44 0.48 -8.69 4.71
C ALA A 44 0.71 -10.20 4.89
N ASP A 45 1.45 -10.83 3.97
CA ASP A 45 1.83 -12.24 4.05
C ASP A 45 2.71 -12.53 5.28
N GLN A 46 3.73 -11.71 5.54
CA GLN A 46 4.59 -11.82 6.71
C GLN A 46 3.84 -11.69 8.05
N GLN A 47 2.75 -10.93 8.08
CA GLN A 47 1.88 -10.81 9.26
C GLN A 47 0.82 -11.93 9.35
N GLY A 48 0.75 -12.82 8.34
CA GLY A 48 -0.24 -13.89 8.28
C GLY A 48 -1.67 -13.39 8.02
N PHE A 49 -1.85 -12.23 7.38
CA PHE A 49 -3.17 -11.73 7.01
C PHE A 49 -3.73 -12.51 5.82
N THR A 50 -4.99 -12.92 5.91
CA THR A 50 -5.67 -13.70 4.87
C THR A 50 -6.52 -12.86 3.92
N SER A 51 -6.68 -11.57 4.22
CA SER A 51 -7.47 -10.62 3.41
C SER A 51 -6.90 -9.22 3.51
N ILE A 52 -6.94 -8.47 2.42
CA ILE A 52 -6.54 -7.06 2.35
C ILE A 52 -7.47 -6.29 1.42
N ALA A 53 -7.74 -5.03 1.74
CA ALA A 53 -8.43 -4.09 0.86
C ALA A 53 -7.44 -2.99 0.45
N LEU A 54 -7.32 -2.75 -0.86
CA LEU A 54 -6.44 -1.72 -1.41
C LEU A 54 -7.30 -0.59 -2.00
N PRO A 55 -7.09 0.67 -1.59
CA PRO A 55 -7.72 1.81 -2.26
C PRO A 55 -7.00 2.11 -3.59
N SER A 56 -7.50 3.09 -4.33
CA SER A 56 -6.82 3.66 -5.50
C SER A 56 -5.62 4.52 -5.04
N ILE A 57 -4.52 3.86 -4.66
CA ILE A 57 -3.30 4.50 -4.16
C ILE A 57 -2.73 5.45 -5.23
N SER A 58 -2.21 6.62 -4.81
CA SER A 58 -1.60 7.65 -5.68
C SER A 58 -2.54 8.39 -6.65
N SER A 59 -3.84 8.10 -6.66
CA SER A 59 -4.79 8.73 -7.61
C SER A 59 -5.25 10.16 -7.29
N GLY A 60 -4.77 10.76 -6.18
CA GLY A 60 -5.20 12.06 -5.67
C GLY A 60 -4.25 13.22 -5.97
#